data_AF-A0A7C7R1R5-F1
#
_entry.id   AF-A0A7C7R1R5-F1
#
_cell.length_a   1.000
_cell.length_b   1.000
_cell.length_c   1.000
_cell.angle_alpha   90.00
_cell.angle_beta   90.00
_cell.angle_gamma   90.00
#
_symmetry.space_group_name_H-M   'P 1'
#
loop_
_entity.id
_entity.type
_entity.pdbx_description
1 polymer ?
#
loop_
_entity_poly.entity_id
_entity_poly.type
_entity_poly.pdbx_seq_one_letter_code
_entity_poly.pdbx_strand_id
1 'polypeptide(L)'
;MTDRRAQEAMSDALLRLKQECAPCWTLPLIAELEARAEGSALKWAIRVLARLVAMYRNREDAVEHAWLKRLSEMLAAPPPTEQLVCLAREAWYYDLDRDELRTAISRLYEALGALVDNNLRGYRRCIAAAVEVAASDRTGRPLPKGLECIIGCFRDFFQENGADQPDERAGR
;
A
#
# COMPACT_ATOMS: atom_id res chain seq x y z
N MET A 1 -17.38 9.94 -18.81
CA MET A 1 -16.23 10.88 -19.02
C MET A 1 -15.14 10.75 -17.96
N THR A 2 -15.43 10.21 -16.78
CA THR A 2 -14.51 9.96 -15.64
C THR A 2 -13.46 8.89 -15.90
N ASP A 3 -13.80 7.86 -16.69
CA ASP A 3 -12.93 6.71 -16.91
C ASP A 3 -11.66 7.03 -17.73
N ARG A 4 -11.79 7.90 -18.75
CA ARG A 4 -10.66 8.29 -19.59
C ARG A 4 -9.56 9.05 -18.84
N ARG A 5 -9.95 10.00 -17.98
CA ARG A 5 -9.00 10.77 -17.16
C ARG A 5 -8.30 9.90 -16.12
N ALA A 6 -9.04 8.95 -15.54
CA ALA A 6 -8.51 7.95 -14.64
C ALA A 6 -7.46 7.05 -15.30
N GLN A 7 -7.72 6.65 -16.55
CA GLN A 7 -6.87 5.78 -17.32
C GLN A 7 -5.61 6.51 -17.83
N GLU A 8 -5.74 7.78 -18.21
CA GLU A 8 -4.63 8.67 -18.56
C GLU A 8 -3.72 8.93 -17.34
N ALA A 9 -4.28 9.26 -16.17
CA ALA A 9 -3.52 9.45 -14.93
C ALA A 9 -2.81 8.18 -14.45
N MET A 10 -3.46 7.01 -14.54
CA MET A 10 -2.83 5.71 -14.28
C MET A 10 -1.68 5.46 -15.26
N SER A 11 -1.88 5.73 -16.55
CA SER A 11 -0.83 5.54 -17.58
C SER A 11 0.38 6.41 -17.29
N ASP A 12 0.18 7.69 -16.93
CA ASP A 12 1.25 8.63 -16.61
C ASP A 12 2.00 8.24 -15.33
N ALA A 13 1.28 7.83 -14.28
CA ALA A 13 1.89 7.38 -13.03
C ALA A 13 2.74 6.12 -13.23
N LEU A 14 2.26 5.17 -14.05
CA LEU A 14 3.01 3.97 -14.42
C LEU A 14 4.21 4.27 -15.34
N LEU A 15 4.09 5.28 -16.21
CA LEU A 15 5.19 5.72 -17.07
C LEU A 15 6.33 6.32 -16.22
N ARG A 16 5.99 7.19 -15.25
CA ARG A 16 6.95 7.78 -14.31
C ARG A 16 7.65 6.72 -13.47
N LEU A 17 6.90 5.74 -12.97
CA LEU A 17 7.43 4.59 -12.23
C LEU A 17 8.51 3.83 -13.01
N LYS A 18 8.32 3.66 -14.33
CA LYS A 18 9.24 2.93 -15.21
C LYS A 18 10.47 3.75 -15.61
N GLN A 19 10.33 5.08 -15.69
CA GLN A 19 11.39 5.98 -16.16
C GLN A 19 12.29 6.45 -15.02
N GLU A 20 11.76 6.56 -13.81
CA GLU A 20 12.43 7.14 -12.67
C GLU A 20 12.45 6.12 -11.54
N CYS A 21 13.48 5.25 -11.49
CA CYS A 21 13.89 4.60 -10.24
C CYS A 21 14.51 5.64 -9.28
N ALA A 22 13.82 6.78 -9.11
CA ALA A 22 14.18 7.86 -8.22
C ALA A 22 13.79 7.50 -6.79
N PRO A 23 14.44 8.11 -5.77
CA PRO A 23 13.96 8.01 -4.41
C PRO A 23 12.46 8.37 -4.33
N CYS A 24 11.69 7.60 -3.56
CA CYS A 24 10.26 7.84 -3.37
C CYS A 24 9.37 7.62 -4.62
N TRP A 25 9.76 6.68 -5.49
CA TRP A 25 9.08 6.35 -6.74
C TRP A 25 7.61 5.92 -6.56
N THR A 26 7.19 5.54 -5.36
CA THR A 26 5.80 5.17 -5.07
C THR A 26 4.87 6.37 -4.82
N LEU A 27 5.41 7.57 -4.55
CA LEU A 27 4.61 8.75 -4.19
C LEU A 27 3.57 9.17 -5.24
N PRO A 28 3.86 9.14 -6.56
CA PRO A 28 2.86 9.44 -7.57
C PRO A 28 1.64 8.50 -7.50
N LEU A 29 1.86 7.20 -7.30
CA LEU A 29 0.77 6.23 -7.15
C LEU A 29 -0.08 6.52 -5.90
N ILE A 30 0.59 6.82 -4.79
CA ILE A 30 -0.07 7.17 -3.52
C ILE A 30 -0.95 8.42 -3.70
N ALA A 31 -0.44 9.45 -4.39
CA ALA A 31 -1.19 10.67 -4.63
C ALA A 31 -2.46 10.42 -5.46
N GLU A 32 -2.36 9.59 -6.51
CA GLU A 32 -3.51 9.23 -7.35
C GLU A 32 -4.58 8.43 -6.58
N LEU A 33 -4.17 7.53 -5.68
CA LEU A 33 -5.10 6.76 -4.83
C LEU A 33 -5.82 7.68 -3.84
N GLU A 34 -5.10 8.57 -3.17
CA GLU A 34 -5.66 9.48 -2.17
C GLU A 34 -6.51 10.60 -2.79
N ALA A 35 -6.28 10.96 -4.06
CA ALA A 35 -7.12 11.92 -4.78
C ALA A 35 -8.55 11.39 -5.00
N ARG A 36 -8.76 10.07 -4.92
CA ARG A 36 -10.06 9.42 -5.12
C ARG A 36 -10.84 9.25 -3.83
N ALA A 37 -10.17 8.70 -2.82
CA ALA A 37 -10.76 8.51 -1.50
C ALA A 37 -9.65 8.40 -0.46
N GLU A 38 -9.81 9.14 0.64
CA GLU A 38 -8.88 9.11 1.76
C GLU A 38 -8.69 7.69 2.31
N GLY A 39 -7.44 7.31 2.59
CA GLY A 39 -7.09 5.98 3.09
C GLY A 39 -6.97 4.90 2.01
N SER A 40 -7.23 5.23 0.74
CA SER A 40 -7.13 4.28 -0.38
C SER A 40 -5.70 3.79 -0.61
N ALA A 41 -4.70 4.64 -0.38
CA ALA A 41 -3.30 4.23 -0.50
C ALA A 41 -2.93 3.19 0.55
N LEU A 42 -3.47 3.28 1.77
CA LEU A 42 -3.23 2.29 2.81
C LEU A 42 -3.86 0.94 2.46
N LYS A 43 -5.12 0.93 1.99
CA LYS A 43 -5.80 -0.28 1.50
C LYS A 43 -5.01 -0.95 0.38
N TRP A 44 -4.54 -0.16 -0.58
CA TRP A 44 -3.70 -0.64 -1.66
C TRP A 44 -2.36 -1.21 -1.16
N ALA A 45 -1.68 -0.53 -0.24
CA ALA A 45 -0.40 -0.98 0.28
C ALA A 45 -0.52 -2.30 1.07
N ILE A 46 -1.60 -2.48 1.84
CA ILE A 46 -1.89 -3.76 2.52
C ILE A 46 -2.03 -4.89 1.48
N ARG A 47 -2.73 -4.66 0.37
CA ARG A 47 -2.87 -5.65 -0.71
C ARG A 47 -1.53 -5.97 -1.39
N VAL A 48 -0.71 -4.96 -1.64
CA VAL A 48 0.64 -5.12 -2.19
C VAL A 48 1.47 -6.03 -1.27
N LEU A 49 1.53 -5.71 0.03
CA LEU A 49 2.30 -6.50 0.98
C LEU A 49 1.73 -7.91 1.12
N ALA A 50 0.41 -8.09 1.13
CA ALA A 50 -0.20 -9.42 1.18
C ALA A 50 0.22 -10.31 0.00
N ARG A 51 0.29 -9.74 -1.22
CA ARG A 51 0.81 -10.45 -2.40
C ARG A 51 2.31 -10.73 -2.31
N LEU A 52 3.10 -9.76 -1.83
CA LEU A 52 4.55 -9.94 -1.68
C LEU A 52 4.88 -11.01 -0.64
N VAL A 53 4.19 -11.02 0.50
CA VAL A 53 4.29 -12.09 1.51
C VAL A 53 3.95 -13.43 0.86
N ALA A 54 2.80 -13.55 0.17
CA ALA A 54 2.43 -14.80 -0.50
C ALA A 54 3.43 -15.28 -1.57
N MET A 55 4.21 -14.38 -2.17
CA MET A 55 5.24 -14.71 -3.17
C MET A 55 6.57 -15.13 -2.56
N TYR A 56 6.99 -14.50 -1.46
CA TYR A 56 8.34 -14.66 -0.89
C TYR A 56 8.40 -15.54 0.36
N ARG A 57 7.26 -15.84 0.95
CA ARG A 57 7.15 -16.59 2.21
C ARG A 57 6.45 -17.93 1.96
N ASN A 58 6.86 -18.95 2.72
CA ASN A 58 6.23 -20.27 2.63
C ASN A 58 4.94 -20.25 3.48
N ARG A 59 4.07 -21.27 3.32
CA ARG A 59 2.80 -21.37 4.08
C ARG A 59 2.97 -21.38 5.61
N GLU A 60 4.17 -21.60 6.13
CA GLU A 60 4.49 -21.58 7.56
C GLU A 60 4.64 -20.16 8.12
N ASP A 61 4.79 -19.14 7.28
CA ASP A 61 4.87 -17.73 7.67
C ASP A 61 3.47 -17.13 7.87
N ALA A 62 2.75 -17.71 8.85
CA ALA A 62 1.37 -17.35 9.18
C ALA A 62 1.26 -15.97 9.87
N VAL A 63 2.36 -15.46 10.42
CA VAL A 63 2.37 -14.27 11.29
C VAL A 63 2.17 -12.99 10.47
N GLU A 64 2.89 -12.82 9.37
CA GLU A 64 2.79 -11.64 8.49
C GLU A 64 1.40 -11.54 7.86
N HIS A 65 0.83 -12.68 7.44
CA HIS A 65 -0.54 -12.77 6.97
C HIS A 65 -1.54 -12.38 8.06
N ALA A 66 -1.34 -12.83 9.30
CA ALA A 66 -2.19 -12.48 10.43
C ALA A 66 -2.13 -10.98 10.76
N TRP A 67 -0.94 -10.37 10.74
CA TRP A 67 -0.78 -8.93 10.96
C TRP A 67 -1.45 -8.11 9.86
N LEU A 68 -1.26 -8.47 8.60
CA LEU A 68 -1.91 -7.77 7.48
C LEU A 68 -3.43 -7.91 7.52
N LYS A 69 -3.95 -9.09 7.88
CA LYS A 69 -5.38 -9.30 8.10
C LYS A 69 -5.90 -8.41 9.22
N ARG A 70 -5.24 -8.41 10.39
CA ARG A 70 -5.58 -7.59 11.54
C ARG A 70 -5.56 -6.10 11.19
N LEU A 71 -4.55 -5.64 10.47
CA LEU A 71 -4.45 -4.26 10.01
C LEU A 71 -5.61 -3.88 9.07
N SER A 72 -5.97 -4.77 8.14
CA SER A 72 -7.12 -4.57 7.24
C SER A 72 -8.44 -4.44 8.01
N GLU A 73 -8.63 -5.23 9.05
CA GLU A 73 -9.82 -5.17 9.91
C GLU A 73 -9.88 -3.86 10.72
N MET A 74 -8.72 -3.36 11.18
CA MET A 74 -8.62 -2.09 11.91
C MET A 74 -8.99 -0.85 11.08
N LEU A 75 -8.96 -0.91 9.74
CA LEU A 75 -9.29 0.26 8.91
C LEU A 75 -10.72 0.76 9.11
N ALA A 76 -11.66 -0.11 9.48
CA ALA A 76 -13.05 0.26 9.71
C ALA A 76 -13.26 1.01 11.04
N ALA A 77 -12.43 0.70 12.04
CA ALA A 77 -12.49 1.26 13.38
C ALA A 77 -11.07 1.27 13.97
N PRO A 78 -10.24 2.27 13.61
CA PRO A 78 -8.85 2.27 13.99
C PRO A 78 -8.70 2.48 15.51
N PRO A 79 -7.82 1.71 16.17
CA PRO A 79 -7.51 1.95 17.57
C PRO A 79 -6.71 3.26 17.76
N PRO A 80 -6.56 3.73 19.02
CA PRO A 80 -5.71 4.87 19.32
C PRO A 80 -4.27 4.70 18.84
N THR A 81 -3.62 5.82 18.51
CA THR A 81 -2.26 5.86 17.95
C THR A 81 -1.24 5.14 18.83
N GLU A 82 -1.36 5.22 20.16
CA GLU A 82 -0.45 4.54 21.09
C GLU A 82 -0.48 3.02 20.91
N GLN A 83 -1.66 2.44 20.66
CA GLN A 83 -1.81 1.02 20.40
C GLN A 83 -1.19 0.64 19.06
N LEU A 84 -1.34 1.48 18.03
CA LEU A 84 -0.73 1.27 16.71
C LEU A 84 0.80 1.34 16.78
N VAL A 85 1.37 2.22 17.61
CA VAL A 85 2.81 2.29 17.87
C VAL A 85 3.31 1.00 18.54
N CYS A 86 2.56 0.43 19.49
CA CYS A 86 2.92 -0.85 20.10
C CYS A 86 2.93 -1.98 19.06
N LEU A 87 1.93 -2.04 18.17
CA LEU A 87 1.86 -3.04 17.10
C LEU A 87 2.97 -2.87 16.06
N ALA A 88 3.30 -1.63 15.70
CA ALA A 88 4.42 -1.33 14.82
C ALA A 88 5.74 -1.86 15.41
N ARG A 89 5.96 -1.67 16.72
CA ARG A 89 7.14 -2.19 17.42
C ARG A 89 7.14 -3.71 17.51
N GLU A 90 5.99 -4.32 17.77
CA GLU A 90 5.84 -5.79 17.80
C GLU A 90 6.25 -6.40 16.46
N ALA A 91 5.74 -5.86 15.34
CA ALA A 91 6.12 -6.31 14.01
C ALA A 91 7.62 -6.09 13.71
N TRP A 92 8.19 -4.97 14.17
CA TRP A 92 9.60 -4.64 13.95
C TRP A 92 10.58 -5.52 14.74
N TYR A 93 10.26 -5.85 15.99
CA TYR A 93 11.15 -6.58 16.91
C TYR A 93 10.82 -8.08 17.08
N TYR A 94 9.91 -8.60 16.26
CA TYR A 94 9.45 -10.00 16.39
C TYR A 94 10.59 -11.02 16.27
N ASP A 95 11.63 -10.72 15.49
CA ASP A 95 12.82 -11.56 15.34
C ASP A 95 14.08 -10.68 15.20
N LEU A 96 15.23 -11.22 15.59
CA LEU A 96 16.49 -10.48 15.64
C LEU A 96 17.06 -10.18 14.25
N ASP A 97 16.68 -10.98 13.26
CA ASP A 97 17.02 -10.75 11.86
C ASP A 97 16.05 -9.74 11.24
N ARG A 98 16.61 -8.61 10.77
CA ARG A 98 15.83 -7.56 10.11
C ARG A 98 15.23 -8.09 8.82
N ASP A 99 13.91 -8.22 8.83
CA ASP A 99 13.09 -8.64 7.69
C ASP A 99 12.44 -7.42 7.02
N GLU A 100 12.66 -7.25 5.71
CA GLU A 100 12.09 -6.16 4.91
C GLU A 100 10.55 -6.19 4.89
N LEU A 101 9.91 -7.37 4.87
CA LEU A 101 8.46 -7.48 4.88
C LEU A 101 7.88 -7.09 6.24
N ARG A 102 8.53 -7.51 7.34
CA ARG A 102 8.10 -7.12 8.70
C ARG A 102 8.32 -5.63 8.95
N THR A 103 9.44 -5.10 8.46
CA THR A 103 9.68 -3.65 8.40
C THR A 103 8.54 -2.94 7.69
N ALA A 104 8.15 -3.44 6.52
CA ALA A 104 7.08 -2.84 5.74
C ALA A 104 5.73 -2.88 6.49
N ILE A 105 5.38 -4.00 7.14
CA ILE A 105 4.17 -4.13 7.96
C ILE A 105 4.19 -3.15 9.14
N SER A 106 5.33 -3.03 9.83
CA SER A 106 5.53 -2.04 10.91
C SER A 106 5.24 -0.62 10.42
N ARG A 107 5.75 -0.25 9.24
CA ARG A 107 5.45 1.05 8.60
C ARG A 107 3.98 1.22 8.25
N LEU A 108 3.24 0.17 7.93
CA LEU A 108 1.80 0.28 7.70
C LEU A 108 1.01 0.55 9.00
N TYR A 109 1.43 -0.01 10.13
CA TYR A 109 0.87 0.36 11.43
C TYR A 109 1.16 1.83 11.77
N GLU A 110 2.38 2.32 11.53
CA GLU A 110 2.72 3.74 11.67
C GLU A 110 1.90 4.63 10.72
N ALA A 111 1.65 4.17 9.50
CA ALA A 111 0.81 4.89 8.55
C ALA A 111 -0.62 5.03 9.08
N LEU A 112 -1.22 3.96 9.59
CA LEU A 112 -2.56 4.02 10.20
C LEU A 112 -2.59 4.98 11.39
N GLY A 113 -1.56 4.97 12.25
CA GLY A 113 -1.47 5.91 13.37
C GLY A 113 -1.37 7.36 12.90
N ALA A 114 -0.54 7.62 11.90
CA ALA A 114 -0.43 8.95 11.30
C ALA A 114 -1.74 9.40 10.63
N LEU A 115 -2.55 8.48 10.10
CA LEU A 115 -3.87 8.79 9.56
C LEU A 115 -4.86 9.17 10.68
N VAL A 116 -4.87 8.41 11.78
CA VAL A 116 -5.68 8.71 12.99
C VAL A 116 -5.34 10.09 13.56
N ASP A 117 -4.06 10.46 13.59
CA ASP A 117 -3.59 11.77 14.05
C ASP A 117 -3.78 12.90 13.02
N ASN A 118 -4.39 12.63 11.87
CA ASN A 118 -4.53 13.55 10.73
C ASN A 118 -3.17 14.11 10.21
N ASN A 119 -2.09 13.36 10.40
CA ASN A 119 -0.75 13.66 9.91
C ASN A 119 -0.54 13.07 8.50
N LEU A 120 -1.19 13.69 7.51
CA LEU A 120 -1.19 13.20 6.11
C LEU A 120 0.23 13.09 5.50
N ARG A 121 1.17 13.94 5.94
CA ARG A 121 2.57 13.87 5.49
C ARG A 121 3.26 12.63 6.05
N GLY A 122 3.07 12.33 7.34
CA GLY A 122 3.56 11.11 7.99
C GLY A 122 2.97 9.87 7.36
N TYR A 123 1.64 9.87 7.18
CA TYR A 123 0.88 8.81 6.51
C TYR A 123 1.45 8.42 5.15
N ARG A 124 1.58 9.38 4.21
CA ARG A 124 2.10 9.11 2.86
C ARG A 124 3.55 8.61 2.87
N ARG A 125 4.39 9.17 3.75
CA ARG A 125 5.78 8.73 3.89
C ARG A 125 5.88 7.29 4.39
N CYS A 126 5.05 6.92 5.37
CA CYS A 126 5.05 5.57 5.92
C CYS A 126 4.58 4.54 4.88
N ILE A 127 3.55 4.87 4.08
CA ILE A 127 3.12 4.02 2.97
C ILE A 127 4.22 3.84 1.93
N ALA A 128 4.83 4.95 1.49
CA ALA A 128 5.90 4.90 0.51
C ALA A 128 7.06 4.02 0.99
N ALA A 129 7.50 4.26 2.24
CA ALA A 129 8.56 3.47 2.85
C ALA A 129 8.19 1.97 2.97
N ALA A 130 6.95 1.64 3.32
CA ALA A 130 6.49 0.26 3.42
C ALA A 130 6.60 -0.47 2.07
N VAL A 131 6.04 0.13 1.02
CA VAL A 131 6.01 -0.45 -0.31
C VAL A 131 7.42 -0.54 -0.89
N GLU A 132 8.23 0.51 -0.73
CA GLU A 132 9.59 0.56 -1.27
C GLU A 132 10.51 -0.44 -0.58
N VAL A 133 10.46 -0.57 0.74
CA VAL A 133 11.26 -1.57 1.45
C VAL A 133 10.87 -2.99 1.06
N ALA A 134 9.57 -3.28 0.90
CA ALA A 134 9.10 -4.62 0.55
C ALA A 134 9.39 -5.03 -0.91
N ALA A 135 9.57 -4.06 -1.81
CA ALA A 135 9.67 -4.31 -3.25
C ALA A 135 11.02 -3.90 -3.87
N SER A 136 11.98 -3.43 -3.08
CA SER A 136 13.29 -3.00 -3.56
C SER A 136 14.42 -3.90 -3.08
N ASP A 137 15.52 -3.89 -3.81
CA ASP A 137 16.78 -4.48 -3.34
C ASP A 137 17.42 -3.62 -2.24
N ARG A 138 18.55 -4.08 -1.70
CA ARG A 138 19.30 -3.38 -0.65
C ARG A 138 19.85 -2.01 -1.08
N THR A 139 19.87 -1.72 -2.39
CA THR A 139 20.27 -0.42 -2.95
C THR A 139 19.10 0.53 -3.13
N GLY A 140 17.87 0.10 -2.80
CA GLY A 140 16.66 0.88 -2.96
C GLY A 140 16.10 0.86 -4.39
N ARG A 141 16.59 -0.04 -5.25
CA ARG A 141 16.08 -0.19 -6.61
C ARG A 141 14.93 -1.20 -6.63
N PRO A 142 13.82 -0.93 -7.31
CA PRO A 142 12.71 -1.86 -7.38
C PRO A 142 13.12 -3.18 -8.02
N LEU A 143 12.80 -4.29 -7.36
CA LEU A 143 12.93 -5.63 -7.92
C LEU A 143 11.87 -5.83 -9.01
N PRO A 144 12.18 -6.48 -10.16
CA PRO A 144 11.21 -6.66 -11.24
C PRO A 144 9.89 -7.29 -10.78
N LYS A 145 9.95 -8.36 -9.99
CA LYS A 145 8.75 -9.02 -9.42
C LYS A 145 7.98 -8.13 -8.44
N GLY A 146 8.70 -7.32 -7.65
CA GLY A 146 8.10 -6.36 -6.73
C GLY A 146 7.35 -5.27 -7.50
N LEU A 147 7.96 -4.75 -8.57
CA LEU A 147 7.38 -3.74 -9.44
C LEU A 147 6.13 -4.27 -10.16
N GLU A 148 6.19 -5.48 -10.73
CA GLU A 148 5.04 -6.14 -11.35
C GLU A 148 3.88 -6.30 -10.39
N CYS A 149 4.16 -6.71 -9.14
CA CYS A 149 3.15 -6.84 -8.09
C CYS A 149 2.48 -5.50 -7.77
N ILE A 150 3.26 -4.44 -7.58
CA ILE A 150 2.79 -3.09 -7.26
C ILE A 150 1.90 -2.55 -8.38
N ILE A 151 2.36 -2.68 -9.63
CA ILE A 151 1.60 -2.25 -10.81
C ILE A 151 0.30 -3.06 -10.93
N GLY A 152 0.36 -4.37 -10.72
CA GLY A 152 -0.81 -5.24 -10.73
C GLY A 152 -1.84 -4.81 -9.69
N CYS A 153 -1.43 -4.68 -8.42
CA CYS A 153 -2.30 -4.22 -7.34
C CYS A 153 -2.89 -2.83 -7.59
N PHE A 154 -2.11 -1.92 -8.18
CA PHE A 154 -2.59 -0.58 -8.53
C PHE A 154 -3.69 -0.66 -9.60
N ARG A 155 -3.48 -1.44 -10.65
CA ARG A 155 -4.48 -1.64 -11.71
C ARG A 155 -5.75 -2.28 -11.19
N ASP A 156 -5.63 -3.34 -10.37
CA ASP A 156 -6.77 -4.05 -9.81
C ASP A 156 -7.62 -3.11 -8.94
N PHE A 157 -6.96 -2.25 -8.14
CA PHE A 157 -7.65 -1.24 -7.34
C PHE A 157 -8.48 -0.28 -8.22
N PHE A 158 -7.96 0.13 -9.38
CA PHE A 158 -8.68 1.02 -10.29
C PHE A 158 -9.83 0.32 -11.02
N GLN A 159 -9.69 -0.96 -11.35
CA GLN A 159 -10.74 -1.74 -12.00
C GLN A 159 -11.90 -2.04 -11.04
N GLU A 160 -11.60 -2.44 -9.80
CA GLU A 160 -12.60 -2.73 -8.77
C GLU A 160 -13.39 -1.47 -8.36
N ASN A 161 -12.73 -0.32 -8.25
CA ASN A 161 -13.38 0.94 -7.87
C ASN A 161 -13.88 1.78 -9.07
N GLY A 162 -13.67 1.30 -10.30
CA GLY A 162 -14.21 1.90 -11.53
C GLY A 162 -15.52 1.26 -11.99
N ALA A 163 -15.80 0.02 -11.58
CA ALA A 163 -17.00 -0.74 -11.95
C ALA A 163 -18.26 -0.34 -11.15
N ASP A 164 -18.12 0.50 -10.12
CA ASP A 164 -19.19 0.85 -9.17
C ASP A 164 -20.02 2.09 -9.57
N GLN A 165 -20.06 2.45 -10.85
CA GLN A 165 -21.08 3.39 -11.35
C GLN A 165 -22.23 2.60 -12.00
N PRO A 166 -23.38 2.41 -11.32
CA PRO A 166 -24.59 2.01 -12.02
C PRO A 166 -24.92 3.11 -13.04
N ASP A 167 -25.06 2.69 -14.29
CA ASP A 167 -25.46 3.53 -15.41
C ASP A 167 -26.88 4.05 -15.14
N GLU A 168 -27.02 5.26 -14.59
CA GLU A 168 -28.31 5.98 -14.47
C GLU A 168 -28.79 6.47 -15.85
N ARG A 169 -28.81 5.58 -16.84
CA ARG A 169 -29.41 5.78 -18.16
C ARG A 169 -30.30 4.62 -18.61
N ALA A 170 -30.89 3.88 -17.67
CA ALA A 170 -32.04 3.02 -17.93
C ALA A 170 -33.32 3.66 -17.37
N GLY A 171 -33.70 4.79 -17.97
CA GLY A 171 -34.88 5.54 -17.56
C GLY A 171 -35.22 6.62 -18.58
N ARG A 172 -35.66 6.19 -19.76
CA ARG A 172 -36.56 6.91 -20.67
C ARG A 172 -37.00 6.00 -21.80
#